data_AF-A0AA88XKM0-F1
#
_entry.id   AF-A0AA88XKM0-F1
#
_cell.length_a   1.000
_cell.length_b   1.000
_cell.length_c   1.000
_cell.angle_alpha   90.00
_cell.angle_beta   90.00
_cell.angle_gamma   90.00
#
_symmetry.space_group_name_H-M   'P 1'
#
loop_
_entity.id
_entity.type
_entity.pdbx_description
1 polymer ?
#
loop_
_entity_poly.entity_id
_entity_poly.type
_entity_poly.pdbx_seq_one_letter_code
_entity_poly.pdbx_strand_id
1 'polypeptide(L)'
;MELYDRLGYLFGTEEYVSMRRGLVLLREELLKYQFRYARQLFICSGSLGEGVAYPESDDDVMIYHTFTRVVKSYREATWRGDLLMIPSQYSPGYCLLLDVKQSYPAYIIHVIDKMPFLSSSKWKQYGLQEGESIHGPCQSQIIGAYEYDNALCIHFPSWPDVAKNWILRSRPHGWPSHDVVQNIIMNGCHVVPIGDQTSAYHQHEWRISFSMAERTLMHSFNHVQFLTYNLLRLCLKRVIGKGSPGVLCSYFMKTTSFYTAENTPSQLWQAENIDTCFKTCLSVLYDYVDHGYCPNYFISEYNMIKRKVNYTNLQPLLDIIRSLHDIGIVRTIHLCGESKCFDR
;
A
#
# COMPACT_ATOMS: atom_id res chain seq x y z
N MET A 1 7.35 30.30 14.09
CA MET A 1 7.75 28.90 13.79
C MET A 1 7.46 28.65 12.33
N GLU A 2 8.45 28.15 11.58
CA GLU A 2 8.32 27.92 10.14
C GLU A 2 7.31 26.80 9.85
N LEU A 3 6.70 26.80 8.65
CA LEU A 3 5.64 25.86 8.29
C LEU A 3 6.10 24.40 8.39
N TYR A 4 7.34 24.14 8.00
CA TYR A 4 8.02 22.86 8.11
C TYR A 4 8.05 22.34 9.56
N ASP A 5 8.48 23.19 10.52
CA ASP A 5 8.57 22.80 11.93
C ASP A 5 7.20 22.47 12.53
N ARG A 6 6.16 23.23 12.16
CA ARG A 6 4.79 22.99 12.64
C ARG A 6 4.23 21.67 12.12
N LEU A 7 4.52 21.33 10.87
CA LEU A 7 4.19 20.03 10.30
C LEU A 7 5.01 18.91 10.97
N GLY A 8 6.28 19.17 11.29
CA GLY A 8 7.12 18.27 12.08
C GLY A 8 6.57 18.00 13.48
N TYR A 9 5.97 19.00 14.15
CA TYR A 9 5.28 18.78 15.42
C TYR A 9 4.04 17.89 15.26
N LEU A 10 3.29 18.07 14.16
CA LEU A 10 2.05 17.34 13.91
C LEU A 10 2.29 15.87 13.48
N PHE A 11 3.26 15.63 12.60
CA PHE A 11 3.50 14.31 12.01
C PHE A 11 4.77 13.62 12.52
N GLY A 12 5.62 14.33 13.27
CA GLY A 12 6.91 13.87 13.77
C GLY A 12 8.06 14.54 13.02
N THR A 13 9.15 14.81 13.74
CA THR A 13 10.42 15.24 13.15
C THR A 13 11.09 14.08 12.42
N GLU A 14 12.06 14.39 11.56
CA GLU A 14 12.81 13.37 10.81
C GLU A 14 13.43 12.31 11.75
N GLU A 15 14.00 12.74 12.88
CA GLU A 15 14.57 11.86 13.90
C GLU A 15 13.51 10.94 14.53
N TYR A 16 12.35 11.49 14.94
CA TYR A 16 11.27 10.67 15.50
C TYR A 16 10.69 9.68 14.49
N VAL A 17 10.53 10.11 13.23
CA VAL A 17 10.06 9.22 12.15
C VAL A 17 11.06 8.09 11.92
N SER A 18 12.36 8.41 11.87
CA SER A 18 13.44 7.41 11.74
C SER A 18 13.43 6.41 12.91
N MET A 19 13.31 6.90 14.14
CA MET A 19 13.22 6.06 15.34
C MET A 19 12.00 5.13 15.28
N ARG A 20 10.81 5.65 14.91
CA ARG A 20 9.59 4.82 14.78
C ARG A 20 9.76 3.72 13.72
N ARG A 21 10.34 4.04 12.56
CA ARG A 21 10.66 3.05 11.52
C ARG A 21 11.63 1.98 12.03
N GLY A 22 12.68 2.39 12.75
CA GLY A 22 13.64 1.48 13.38
C GLY A 22 13.00 0.54 14.39
N LEU A 23 12.08 1.03 15.23
CA LEU A 23 11.34 0.21 16.19
C LEU A 23 10.45 -0.83 15.51
N VAL A 24 9.84 -0.48 14.37
CA VAL A 24 9.06 -1.45 13.58
C VAL A 24 9.95 -2.56 13.02
N LEU A 25 11.10 -2.21 12.43
CA LEU A 25 12.04 -3.20 11.91
C LEU A 25 12.60 -4.10 13.02
N LEU A 26 12.87 -3.54 14.20
CA LEU A 26 13.27 -4.32 15.37
C LEU A 26 12.17 -5.28 15.81
N ARG A 27 10.90 -4.83 15.81
CA ARG A 27 9.75 -5.69 16.11
C ARG A 27 9.67 -6.87 15.14
N GLU A 28 9.89 -6.65 13.85
CA GLU A 28 9.92 -7.74 12.85
C GLU A 28 10.99 -8.78 13.13
N GLU A 29 12.22 -8.36 13.45
CA GLU A 29 13.30 -9.28 13.79
C GLU A 29 13.03 -10.03 15.11
N LEU A 30 12.43 -9.39 16.10
CA LEU A 30 11.99 -10.04 17.33
C LEU A 30 10.89 -11.08 17.08
N LEU A 31 9.88 -10.76 16.26
CA LEU A 31 8.82 -11.69 15.88
C LEU A 31 9.38 -12.87 15.09
N LYS A 32 10.29 -12.62 14.14
CA LYS A 32 11.01 -13.68 13.41
C LYS A 32 11.79 -14.60 14.35
N TYR A 33 12.44 -14.07 15.39
CA TYR A 33 13.11 -14.88 16.40
C TYR A 33 12.11 -15.70 17.22
N GLN A 34 11.01 -15.09 17.68
CA GLN A 34 9.96 -15.72 18.46
C GLN A 34 9.26 -16.86 17.71
N PHE A 35 8.97 -16.65 16.42
CA PHE A 35 8.24 -17.59 15.57
C PHE A 35 9.16 -18.39 14.63
N ARG A 36 10.46 -18.48 14.94
CA ARG A 36 11.46 -19.17 14.10
C ARG A 36 11.10 -20.63 13.80
N TYR A 37 10.54 -21.34 14.78
CA TYR A 37 10.16 -22.75 14.64
C TYR A 37 8.88 -22.92 13.83
N ALA A 38 7.96 -21.94 13.89
CA ALA A 38 6.79 -21.86 13.00
C ALA A 38 7.16 -21.41 11.57
N ARG A 39 8.43 -20.99 11.37
CA ARG A 39 8.96 -20.53 10.09
C ARG A 39 8.16 -19.37 9.49
N GLN A 40 7.62 -18.51 10.36
CA GLN A 40 6.85 -17.32 10.00
C GLN A 40 7.73 -16.08 9.92
N LEU A 41 7.40 -15.22 8.96
CA LEU A 41 7.98 -13.90 8.79
C LEU A 41 6.86 -12.87 8.77
N PHE A 42 7.18 -11.67 9.24
CA PHE A 42 6.24 -10.59 9.48
C PHE A 42 6.71 -9.34 8.75
N ILE A 43 5.78 -8.65 8.10
CA ILE A 43 6.01 -7.37 7.44
C ILE A 43 4.94 -6.40 7.95
N CYS A 44 5.31 -5.56 8.90
CA CYS A 44 4.55 -4.42 9.35
C CYS A 44 4.54 -3.34 8.26
N SER A 45 3.35 -3.01 7.77
CA SER A 45 3.15 -2.00 6.74
C SER A 45 2.18 -0.92 7.26
N GLY A 46 1.50 -0.22 6.35
CA GLY A 46 0.54 0.81 6.75
C GLY A 46 1.16 1.99 7.51
N SER A 47 0.34 2.66 8.32
CA SER A 47 0.73 3.88 9.02
C SER A 47 1.94 3.66 9.93
N LEU A 48 1.87 2.63 10.78
CA LEU A 48 2.94 2.32 11.74
C LEU A 48 4.23 1.93 11.01
N GLY A 49 4.15 1.05 10.00
CA GLY A 49 5.31 0.64 9.20
C GLY A 49 5.97 1.77 8.41
N GLU A 50 5.24 2.83 8.09
CA GLU A 50 5.75 4.02 7.41
C GLU A 50 6.37 5.05 8.37
N GLY A 51 6.27 4.84 9.68
CA GLY A 51 6.75 5.74 10.72
C GLY A 51 5.73 6.82 11.10
N VAL A 52 4.43 6.58 10.89
CA VAL A 52 3.32 7.48 11.22
C VAL A 52 2.55 6.91 12.41
N ALA A 53 2.29 7.73 13.43
CA ALA A 53 1.58 7.32 14.63
C ALA A 53 0.35 8.20 14.87
N TYR A 54 -0.79 7.82 14.30
CA TYR A 54 -2.09 8.38 14.67
C TYR A 54 -2.73 7.54 15.79
N PRO A 55 -3.48 8.13 16.74
CA PRO A 55 -4.17 7.38 17.79
C PRO A 55 -5.12 6.28 17.27
N GLU A 56 -5.65 6.46 16.05
CA GLU A 56 -6.56 5.53 15.38
C GLU A 56 -5.83 4.66 14.33
N SER A 57 -4.49 4.53 14.40
CA SER A 57 -3.78 3.67 13.46
C SER A 57 -3.99 2.21 13.83
N ASP A 58 -4.45 1.45 12.85
CA ASP A 58 -4.43 0.00 12.82
C ASP A 58 -2.98 -0.54 12.68
N ASP A 59 -2.81 -1.78 13.11
CA ASP A 59 -1.58 -2.55 12.94
C ASP A 59 -1.70 -3.47 11.71
N ASP A 60 -1.29 -2.95 10.56
CA ASP A 60 -1.26 -3.69 9.29
C ASP A 60 -0.04 -4.62 9.22
N VAL A 61 -0.26 -5.93 9.34
CA VAL A 61 0.82 -6.93 9.30
C VAL A 61 0.58 -7.97 8.22
N MET A 62 1.50 -8.09 7.27
CA MET A 62 1.55 -9.26 6.39
C MET A 62 2.34 -10.37 7.06
N ILE A 63 1.79 -11.58 7.07
CA ILE A 63 2.41 -12.78 7.64
C ILE A 63 2.58 -13.79 6.52
N TYR A 64 3.75 -14.42 6.41
CA TYR A 64 3.97 -15.53 5.47
C TYR A 64 4.90 -16.58 6.06
N HIS A 65 4.78 -17.80 5.54
CA HIS A 65 5.60 -18.93 5.95
C HIS A 65 6.66 -19.26 4.91
N THR A 66 7.90 -19.53 5.35
CA THR A 66 9.03 -19.81 4.45
C THR A 66 8.98 -21.19 3.78
N PHE A 67 8.00 -22.04 4.09
CA PHE A 67 7.78 -23.32 3.41
C PHE A 67 6.80 -23.24 2.25
N THR A 68 6.11 -22.10 2.07
CA THR A 68 5.19 -21.85 0.96
C THR A 68 5.68 -20.62 0.19
N ARG A 69 5.83 -20.75 -1.12
CA ARG A 69 6.21 -19.60 -1.98
C ARG A 69 5.56 -19.72 -3.35
N VAL A 70 5.44 -18.58 -4.02
CA VAL A 70 5.01 -18.51 -5.41
C VAL A 70 6.22 -18.63 -6.34
N VAL A 71 6.06 -19.27 -7.49
CA VAL A 71 7.08 -19.39 -8.53
C VAL A 71 6.53 -18.97 -9.90
N LYS A 72 7.41 -18.58 -10.84
CA LYS A 72 7.01 -18.10 -12.19
C LYS A 72 6.80 -19.23 -13.19
N SER A 73 7.45 -20.36 -12.99
CA SER A 73 7.50 -21.42 -13.99
C SER A 73 7.54 -22.81 -13.36
N TYR A 74 7.10 -23.81 -14.12
CA TYR A 74 7.22 -25.22 -13.73
C TYR A 74 8.67 -25.64 -13.43
N ARG A 75 9.65 -24.99 -14.07
CA ARG A 75 11.08 -25.28 -13.85
C ARG A 75 11.56 -24.83 -12.47
N GLU A 76 10.96 -23.76 -11.93
CA GLU A 76 11.28 -23.24 -10.59
C GLU A 76 10.58 -24.03 -9.47
N ALA A 77 9.47 -24.72 -9.79
CA ALA A 77 8.65 -25.53 -8.87
C ALA A 77 9.37 -26.82 -8.43
N THR A 78 10.35 -26.65 -7.55
CA THR A 78 11.28 -27.69 -7.08
C THR A 78 10.92 -28.21 -5.70
N TRP A 79 10.13 -27.45 -4.92
CA TRP A 79 9.74 -27.79 -3.55
C TRP A 79 8.25 -28.14 -3.46
N ARG A 80 7.86 -28.87 -2.41
CA ARG A 80 6.46 -29.28 -2.18
C ARG A 80 5.51 -28.09 -1.97
N GLY A 81 5.96 -27.04 -1.27
CA GLY A 81 5.16 -25.84 -1.05
C GLY A 81 5.30 -24.77 -2.14
N ASP A 82 5.83 -25.12 -3.32
CA ASP A 82 5.89 -24.20 -4.45
C ASP A 82 4.52 -24.16 -5.16
N LEU A 83 3.98 -22.95 -5.30
CA LEU A 83 2.74 -22.67 -6.03
C LEU A 83 3.07 -21.92 -7.31
N LEU A 84 2.63 -22.42 -8.47
CA LEU A 84 2.87 -21.75 -9.74
C LEU A 84 1.86 -20.60 -9.92
N MET A 85 2.35 -19.38 -10.16
CA MET A 85 1.50 -18.24 -10.49
C MET A 85 0.94 -18.38 -11.91
N ILE A 86 -0.38 -18.27 -12.03
CA ILE A 86 -1.08 -18.11 -13.31
C ILE A 86 -1.71 -16.71 -13.32
N PRO A 87 -1.08 -15.70 -13.95
CA PRO A 87 -1.61 -14.34 -13.98
C PRO A 87 -2.97 -14.28 -14.68
N SER A 88 -3.87 -13.43 -14.17
CA SER A 88 -5.15 -13.16 -14.84
C SER A 88 -4.92 -12.37 -16.13
N GLN A 89 -5.61 -12.78 -17.20
CA GLN A 89 -5.59 -12.05 -18.47
C GLN A 89 -6.55 -10.86 -18.48
N TYR A 90 -7.53 -10.85 -17.58
CA TYR A 90 -8.63 -9.86 -17.57
C TYR A 90 -8.51 -8.83 -16.44
N SER A 91 -7.83 -9.22 -15.35
CA SER A 91 -7.70 -8.41 -14.14
C SER A 91 -6.22 -8.25 -13.77
N PRO A 92 -5.52 -7.25 -14.34
CA PRO A 92 -4.12 -6.97 -14.01
C PRO A 92 -3.92 -6.86 -12.50
N GLY A 93 -2.87 -7.52 -11.99
CA GLY A 93 -2.60 -7.57 -10.56
C GLY A 93 -3.28 -8.72 -9.81
N TYR A 94 -4.09 -9.55 -10.48
CA TYR A 94 -4.66 -10.77 -9.92
C TYR A 94 -4.08 -12.02 -10.58
N CYS A 95 -4.11 -13.15 -9.85
CA CYS A 95 -3.59 -14.43 -10.31
C CYS A 95 -4.29 -15.61 -9.64
N LEU A 96 -4.20 -16.78 -10.24
CA LEU A 96 -4.47 -18.07 -9.60
C LEU A 96 -3.15 -18.72 -9.19
N LEU A 97 -3.18 -19.56 -8.16
CA LEU A 97 -2.01 -20.27 -7.65
C LEU A 97 -2.21 -21.78 -7.83
N LEU A 98 -1.45 -22.38 -8.75
CA LEU A 98 -1.54 -23.80 -9.07
C LEU A 98 -0.65 -24.64 -8.14
N ASP A 99 -1.25 -25.62 -7.46
CA ASP A 99 -0.56 -26.63 -6.65
C ASP A 99 -0.01 -27.76 -7.53
N VAL A 100 1.12 -27.49 -8.18
CA VAL A 100 1.76 -28.43 -9.12
C VAL A 100 2.11 -29.77 -8.46
N LYS A 101 2.45 -29.76 -7.17
CA LYS A 101 2.90 -30.95 -6.42
C LYS A 101 1.79 -31.60 -5.61
N GLN A 102 0.56 -31.07 -5.66
CA GLN A 102 -0.59 -31.55 -4.90
C GLN A 102 -0.27 -31.73 -3.41
N SER A 103 0.45 -30.76 -2.84
CA SER A 103 0.98 -30.84 -1.48
C SER A 103 0.08 -30.19 -0.43
N TYR A 104 -0.98 -29.49 -0.85
CA TYR A 104 -1.91 -28.84 0.06
C TYR A 104 -3.17 -29.69 0.32
N PRO A 105 -3.81 -29.56 1.50
CA PRO A 105 -5.01 -30.31 1.81
C PRO A 105 -6.17 -30.05 0.84
N ALA A 106 -6.89 -31.10 0.46
CA ALA A 106 -7.98 -31.03 -0.52
C ALA A 106 -9.07 -29.99 -0.16
N TYR A 107 -9.30 -29.74 1.14
CA TYR A 107 -10.33 -28.78 1.56
C TYR A 107 -9.96 -27.32 1.27
N ILE A 108 -8.68 -26.95 1.12
CA ILE A 108 -8.25 -25.59 0.69
C ILE A 108 -7.98 -25.47 -0.82
N ILE A 109 -8.05 -26.59 -1.55
CA ILE A 109 -7.92 -26.63 -3.00
C ILE A 109 -9.28 -26.47 -3.69
N HIS A 110 -9.26 -25.87 -4.87
CA HIS A 110 -10.37 -25.78 -5.82
C HIS A 110 -9.87 -26.25 -7.20
N VAL A 111 -10.63 -27.12 -7.87
CA VAL A 111 -10.22 -27.71 -9.15
C VAL A 111 -10.88 -26.97 -10.30
N ILE A 112 -10.09 -26.37 -11.18
CA ILE A 112 -10.54 -25.70 -12.41
C ILE A 112 -9.90 -26.47 -13.58
N ASP A 113 -10.71 -26.96 -14.51
CA ASP A 113 -10.24 -27.71 -15.69
C ASP A 113 -9.27 -28.85 -15.34
N LYS A 114 -9.60 -29.62 -14.29
CA LYS A 114 -8.80 -30.73 -13.73
C LYS A 114 -7.47 -30.31 -13.08
N MET A 115 -7.22 -29.02 -12.93
CA MET A 115 -6.01 -28.48 -12.32
C MET A 115 -6.29 -27.98 -10.89
N PRO A 116 -5.44 -28.32 -9.90
CA PRO A 116 -5.67 -28.00 -8.49
C PRO A 116 -5.14 -26.59 -8.12
N PHE A 117 -6.03 -25.65 -7.88
CA PHE A 117 -5.69 -24.28 -7.48
C PHE A 117 -5.92 -24.05 -5.99
N LEU A 118 -5.00 -23.32 -5.35
CA LEU A 118 -5.16 -22.90 -3.97
C LEU A 118 -6.19 -21.76 -3.88
N SER A 119 -7.26 -21.99 -3.13
CA SER A 119 -8.37 -21.04 -3.02
C SER A 119 -8.08 -19.96 -1.96
N SER A 120 -8.11 -18.69 -2.34
CA SER A 120 -7.88 -17.57 -1.43
C SER A 120 -8.91 -17.48 -0.29
N SER A 121 -10.19 -17.72 -0.58
CA SER A 121 -11.25 -17.72 0.45
C SER A 121 -11.03 -18.80 1.51
N LYS A 122 -10.73 -20.03 1.08
CA LYS A 122 -10.46 -21.17 1.96
C LYS A 122 -9.15 -21.00 2.73
N TRP A 123 -8.13 -20.38 2.12
CA TRP A 123 -6.88 -20.03 2.79
C TRP A 123 -7.10 -19.08 3.98
N LYS A 124 -7.92 -18.03 3.80
CA LYS A 124 -8.28 -17.11 4.90
C LYS A 124 -9.01 -17.82 6.02
N GLN A 125 -9.95 -18.71 5.68
CA GLN A 125 -10.69 -19.47 6.69
C GLN A 125 -9.78 -20.44 7.44
N TYR A 126 -8.84 -21.08 6.75
CA TYR A 126 -7.91 -22.03 7.35
C TYR A 126 -7.00 -21.40 8.41
N GLY A 127 -6.55 -20.17 8.19
CA GLY A 127 -5.69 -19.48 9.14
C GLY A 127 -6.43 -18.69 10.24
N LEU A 128 -7.77 -18.62 10.19
CA LEU A 128 -8.56 -17.72 11.05
C LEU A 128 -8.51 -18.21 12.50
N GLN A 129 -8.11 -17.33 13.41
CA GLN A 129 -8.07 -17.60 14.85
C GLN A 129 -9.39 -17.23 15.54
N GLU A 130 -9.58 -17.74 16.76
CA GLU A 130 -10.75 -17.40 17.56
C GLU A 130 -10.77 -15.90 17.89
N GLY A 131 -11.91 -15.25 17.64
CA GLY A 131 -12.09 -13.81 17.84
C GLY A 131 -11.63 -12.94 16.67
N GLU A 132 -11.08 -13.51 15.60
CA GLU A 132 -10.80 -12.79 14.35
C GLU A 132 -12.04 -12.77 13.44
N SER A 133 -12.13 -11.73 12.61
CA SER A 133 -13.13 -11.59 11.55
C SER A 133 -12.45 -11.33 10.20
N ILE A 134 -13.10 -11.65 9.09
CA ILE A 134 -12.48 -11.43 7.77
C ILE A 134 -12.88 -10.05 7.22
N HIS A 135 -11.90 -9.19 6.96
CA HIS A 135 -12.08 -7.92 6.27
C HIS A 135 -11.12 -7.80 5.08
N GLY A 136 -11.68 -7.87 3.86
CA GLY A 136 -10.87 -7.85 2.64
C GLY A 136 -9.87 -9.02 2.57
N PRO A 137 -8.55 -8.75 2.41
CA PRO A 137 -7.52 -9.79 2.48
C PRO A 137 -7.10 -10.15 3.92
N CYS A 138 -7.54 -9.38 4.91
CA CYS A 138 -7.08 -9.45 6.28
C CYS A 138 -8.00 -10.30 7.16
N GLN A 139 -7.40 -10.83 8.22
CA GLN A 139 -8.05 -11.32 9.42
C GLN A 139 -7.88 -10.22 10.47
N SER A 140 -8.99 -9.63 10.87
CA SER A 140 -9.04 -8.43 11.70
C SER A 140 -9.48 -8.78 13.10
N GLN A 141 -8.81 -8.22 14.11
CA GLN A 141 -9.15 -8.39 15.51
C GLN A 141 -8.99 -7.08 16.29
N ILE A 142 -9.88 -6.85 17.24
CA ILE A 142 -9.76 -5.75 18.20
C ILE A 142 -9.30 -6.34 19.54
N ILE A 143 -8.13 -5.90 20.01
CA ILE A 143 -7.60 -6.26 21.33
C ILE A 143 -7.43 -4.97 22.14
N GLY A 144 -8.30 -4.79 23.14
CA GLY A 144 -8.36 -3.55 23.91
C GLY A 144 -8.79 -2.37 23.03
N ALA A 145 -7.93 -1.38 22.87
CA ALA A 145 -8.17 -0.20 22.04
C ALA A 145 -7.48 -0.26 20.66
N TYR A 146 -6.87 -1.39 20.31
CA TYR A 146 -6.08 -1.55 19.09
C TYR A 146 -6.74 -2.53 18.12
N GLU A 147 -6.77 -2.14 16.85
CA GLU A 147 -7.20 -2.97 15.73
C GLU A 147 -5.97 -3.54 15.03
N TYR A 148 -5.98 -4.85 14.81
CA TYR A 148 -4.92 -5.62 14.17
C TYR A 148 -5.46 -6.22 12.88
N ASP A 149 -4.78 -5.94 11.76
CA ASP A 149 -5.14 -6.43 10.43
C ASP A 149 -4.03 -7.34 9.90
N ASN A 150 -4.26 -8.65 10.01
CA ASN A 150 -3.30 -9.67 9.59
C ASN A 150 -3.62 -10.19 8.19
N ALA A 151 -2.75 -9.93 7.22
CA ALA A 151 -2.86 -10.51 5.88
C ALA A 151 -1.95 -11.76 5.75
N LEU A 152 -2.56 -12.95 5.74
CA LEU A 152 -1.84 -14.22 5.48
C LEU A 152 -1.46 -14.34 4.01
N CYS A 153 -0.31 -13.78 3.67
CA CYS A 153 0.20 -13.68 2.31
C CYS A 153 1.17 -14.83 1.98
N ILE A 154 1.53 -14.92 0.70
CA ILE A 154 2.56 -15.84 0.23
C ILE A 154 3.63 -15.03 -0.49
N HIS A 155 4.91 -15.28 -0.17
CA HIS A 155 6.03 -14.59 -0.79
C HIS A 155 6.20 -15.05 -2.24
N PHE A 156 6.38 -14.07 -3.13
CA PHE A 156 6.78 -14.27 -4.51
C PHE A 156 8.18 -13.66 -4.68
N PRO A 157 9.26 -14.47 -4.63
CA PRO A 157 10.65 -14.01 -4.67
C PRO A 157 11.08 -13.62 -6.09
N SER A 158 10.25 -12.85 -6.79
CA SER A 158 10.46 -12.43 -8.15
C SER A 158 9.56 -11.25 -8.49
N TRP A 159 10.02 -10.39 -9.41
CA TRP A 159 9.19 -9.29 -9.88
C TRP A 159 8.12 -9.76 -10.89
N PRO A 160 6.84 -9.42 -10.71
CA PRO A 160 5.77 -9.91 -11.58
C PRO A 160 5.83 -9.24 -12.96
N ASP A 161 5.50 -10.02 -13.99
CA ASP A 161 5.57 -9.58 -15.38
C ASP A 161 4.65 -8.39 -15.67
N VAL A 162 3.48 -8.36 -15.04
CA VAL A 162 2.51 -7.27 -15.13
C VAL A 162 3.04 -5.92 -14.62
N ALA A 163 4.12 -5.92 -13.82
CA ALA A 163 4.75 -4.71 -13.30
C ALA A 163 6.13 -4.44 -13.95
N LYS A 164 6.49 -5.12 -15.05
CA LYS A 164 7.77 -4.90 -15.75
C LYS A 164 7.97 -3.45 -16.19
N ASN A 165 6.89 -2.78 -16.61
CA ASN A 165 6.93 -1.39 -17.04
C ASN A 165 7.41 -0.44 -15.94
N TRP A 166 7.15 -0.76 -14.66
CA TRP A 166 7.69 0.00 -13.54
C TRP A 166 9.22 0.02 -13.52
N ILE A 167 9.87 -1.09 -13.87
CA ILE A 167 11.34 -1.16 -13.94
C ILE A 167 11.86 -0.32 -15.11
N LEU A 168 11.18 -0.39 -16.26
CA LEU A 168 11.64 0.17 -17.52
C LEU A 168 11.35 1.67 -17.69
N ARG A 169 10.45 2.24 -16.88
CA ARG A 169 10.03 3.63 -17.07
C ARG A 169 11.15 4.63 -16.78
N SER A 170 11.09 5.75 -17.49
CA SER A 170 12.00 6.89 -17.29
C SER A 170 11.79 7.54 -15.93
N ARG A 171 12.88 7.93 -15.27
CA ARG A 171 12.87 8.66 -13.99
C ARG A 171 13.68 9.96 -14.16
N PRO A 172 13.06 11.02 -14.72
CA PRO A 172 13.79 12.21 -15.15
C PRO A 172 14.50 12.95 -14.01
N HIS A 173 14.05 12.76 -12.76
CA HIS A 173 14.60 13.43 -11.58
C HIS A 173 15.30 12.49 -10.59
N GLY A 174 15.54 11.24 -10.98
CA GLY A 174 16.39 10.31 -10.22
C GLY A 174 15.81 9.75 -8.92
N TRP A 175 14.57 10.10 -8.55
CA TRP A 175 13.83 9.40 -7.49
C TRP A 175 12.87 8.35 -8.10
N PRO A 176 12.73 7.16 -7.49
CA PRO A 176 13.64 6.61 -6.48
C PRO A 176 15.04 6.32 -7.08
N SER A 177 16.06 6.27 -6.22
CA SER A 177 17.43 5.96 -6.66
C SER A 177 17.53 4.54 -7.24
N HIS A 178 18.58 4.30 -8.03
CA HIS A 178 18.83 2.97 -8.61
C HIS A 178 18.90 1.87 -7.53
N ASP A 179 19.58 2.13 -6.42
CA ASP A 179 19.73 1.16 -5.32
C ASP A 179 18.38 0.82 -4.67
N VAL A 180 17.50 1.80 -4.50
CA VAL A 180 16.14 1.58 -4.01
C VAL A 180 15.35 0.71 -4.98
N VAL A 181 15.45 0.98 -6.29
CA VAL A 181 14.80 0.17 -7.33
C VAL A 181 15.33 -1.28 -7.33
N GLN A 182 16.65 -1.47 -7.27
CA GLN A 182 17.25 -2.81 -7.21
C GLN A 182 16.83 -3.56 -5.95
N ASN A 183 16.84 -2.90 -4.79
CA ASN A 183 16.38 -3.49 -3.54
C ASN A 183 14.93 -3.97 -3.65
N ILE A 184 14.04 -3.17 -4.23
CA ILE A 184 12.64 -3.55 -4.47
C ILE A 184 12.55 -4.78 -5.38
N ILE A 185 13.28 -4.81 -6.50
CA ILE A 185 13.24 -5.92 -7.46
C ILE A 185 13.78 -7.22 -6.83
N MET A 186 14.89 -7.13 -6.09
CA MET A 186 15.55 -8.29 -5.46
C MET A 186 14.66 -8.95 -4.40
N ASN A 187 13.86 -8.18 -3.66
CA ASN A 187 12.95 -8.71 -2.64
C ASN A 187 11.64 -9.30 -3.23
N GLY A 188 11.36 -9.05 -4.51
CA GLY A 188 10.14 -9.50 -5.18
C GLY A 188 8.89 -8.83 -4.61
N CYS A 189 7.79 -9.59 -4.52
CA CYS A 189 6.53 -9.11 -3.97
C CYS A 189 5.79 -10.22 -3.23
N HIS A 190 4.53 -10.00 -2.88
CA HIS A 190 3.69 -11.00 -2.22
C HIS A 190 2.39 -11.18 -2.98
N VAL A 191 1.64 -12.23 -2.64
CA VAL A 191 0.23 -12.36 -3.03
C VAL A 191 -0.63 -12.47 -1.77
N VAL A 192 -1.74 -11.73 -1.76
CA VAL A 192 -2.69 -11.69 -0.64
C VAL A 192 -4.04 -12.32 -1.04
N PRO A 193 -4.77 -12.93 -0.09
CA PRO A 193 -5.91 -13.77 -0.41
C PRO A 193 -7.21 -12.95 -0.65
N ILE A 194 -7.24 -12.21 -1.75
CA ILE A 194 -8.41 -11.47 -2.22
C ILE A 194 -8.46 -11.49 -3.75
N GLY A 195 -9.60 -11.89 -4.31
CA GLY A 195 -9.84 -11.86 -5.75
C GLY A 195 -10.50 -10.57 -6.22
N ASP A 196 -10.55 -10.41 -7.55
CA ASP A 196 -11.27 -9.31 -8.17
C ASP A 196 -12.77 -9.56 -7.99
N GLN A 197 -13.49 -8.65 -7.33
CA GLN A 197 -14.92 -8.79 -7.06
C GLN A 197 -15.79 -8.89 -8.32
N THR A 198 -15.22 -8.59 -9.49
CA THR A 198 -15.88 -8.68 -10.79
C THR A 198 -15.57 -9.98 -11.53
N SER A 199 -14.64 -10.80 -11.03
CA SER A 199 -14.26 -12.09 -11.60
C SER A 199 -15.19 -13.21 -11.15
N ALA A 200 -15.47 -14.16 -12.04
CA ALA A 200 -16.17 -15.40 -11.69
C ALA A 200 -15.35 -16.27 -10.72
N TYR A 201 -14.03 -16.08 -10.68
CA TYR A 201 -13.10 -16.84 -9.82
C TYR A 201 -12.66 -16.05 -8.59
N HIS A 202 -13.38 -15.00 -8.19
CA HIS A 202 -12.99 -14.08 -7.11
C HIS A 202 -12.69 -14.76 -5.75
N GLN A 203 -13.26 -15.95 -5.49
CA GLN A 203 -13.00 -16.72 -4.27
C GLN A 203 -11.71 -17.55 -4.32
N HIS A 204 -11.13 -17.69 -5.51
CA HIS A 204 -9.94 -18.51 -5.79
C HIS A 204 -8.74 -17.66 -6.19
N GLU A 205 -8.99 -16.46 -6.71
CA GLU A 205 -7.96 -15.51 -7.09
C GLU A 205 -7.23 -14.88 -5.91
N TRP A 206 -5.98 -14.52 -6.16
CA TRP A 206 -5.08 -13.84 -5.27
C TRP A 206 -4.66 -12.51 -5.90
N ARG A 207 -4.47 -11.48 -5.09
CA ARG A 207 -3.99 -10.18 -5.55
C ARG A 207 -2.51 -10.04 -5.27
N ILE A 208 -1.75 -9.58 -6.25
CA ILE A 208 -0.35 -9.20 -6.09
C ILE A 208 -0.27 -7.98 -5.17
N SER A 209 0.55 -8.08 -4.14
CA SER A 209 0.77 -7.04 -3.13
C SER A 209 2.20 -6.53 -3.21
N PHE A 210 2.33 -5.20 -3.29
CA PHE A 210 3.61 -4.49 -3.29
C PHE A 210 3.89 -3.80 -1.95
N SER A 211 3.20 -4.14 -0.85
CA SER A 211 3.32 -3.42 0.43
C SER A 211 4.77 -3.29 0.94
N MET A 212 5.62 -4.29 0.72
CA MET A 212 7.04 -4.19 1.08
C MET A 212 7.79 -3.18 0.20
N ALA A 213 7.53 -3.18 -1.11
CA ALA A 213 8.11 -2.22 -2.04
C ALA A 213 7.61 -0.79 -1.76
N GLU A 214 6.32 -0.64 -1.45
CA GLU A 214 5.73 0.63 -1.00
C GLU A 214 6.41 1.15 0.25
N ARG A 215 6.63 0.29 1.25
CA ARG A 215 7.35 0.67 2.46
C ARG A 215 8.78 1.13 2.16
N THR A 216 9.50 0.40 1.30
CA THR A 216 10.85 0.81 0.87
C THR A 216 10.84 2.17 0.20
N LEU A 217 9.86 2.47 -0.66
CA LEU A 217 9.71 3.80 -1.27
C LEU A 217 9.38 4.88 -0.23
N MET A 218 8.45 4.60 0.68
CA MET A 218 8.08 5.51 1.77
C MET A 218 9.28 5.81 2.69
N HIS A 219 10.15 4.83 2.92
CA HIS A 219 11.38 5.01 3.69
C HIS A 219 12.45 5.79 2.93
N SER A 220 12.41 5.78 1.59
CA SER A 220 13.31 6.56 0.73
C SER A 220 12.88 8.01 0.50
N PHE A 221 11.70 8.41 1.00
CA PHE A 221 11.29 9.81 0.99
C PHE A 221 12.19 10.66 1.88
N ASN A 222 12.51 11.86 1.41
CA ASN A 222 13.02 12.90 2.29
C ASN A 222 11.90 13.40 3.23
N HIS A 223 12.26 14.19 4.24
CA HIS A 223 11.29 14.58 5.25
C HIS A 223 10.16 15.48 4.70
N VAL A 224 10.43 16.35 3.72
CA VAL A 224 9.41 17.20 3.09
C VAL A 224 8.38 16.37 2.32
N GLN A 225 8.81 15.35 1.57
CA GLN A 225 7.94 14.40 0.90
C GLN A 225 7.06 13.64 1.92
N PHE A 226 7.66 13.18 3.02
CA PHE A 226 6.93 12.51 4.11
C PHE A 226 5.87 13.42 4.74
N LEU A 227 6.22 14.66 5.09
CA LEU A 227 5.28 15.63 5.67
C LEU A 227 4.14 15.97 4.70
N THR A 228 4.47 16.16 3.41
CA THR A 228 3.48 16.44 2.36
C THR A 228 2.49 15.28 2.20
N TYR A 229 2.97 14.04 2.14
CA TYR A 229 2.13 12.84 2.10
C TYR A 229 1.17 12.77 3.30
N ASN A 230 1.67 13.00 4.52
CA ASN A 230 0.84 12.94 5.72
C ASN A 230 -0.17 14.08 5.78
N LEU A 231 0.16 15.25 5.25
CA LEU A 231 -0.81 16.34 5.09
C LEU A 231 -1.93 15.98 4.11
N LEU A 232 -1.61 15.35 2.97
CA LEU A 232 -2.61 14.84 2.03
C LEU A 232 -3.54 13.81 2.70
N ARG A 233 -2.98 12.90 3.51
CA ARG A 233 -3.77 11.93 4.29
C ARG A 233 -4.68 12.61 5.31
N LEU A 234 -4.20 13.65 5.98
CA LEU A 234 -5.01 14.43 6.91
C LEU A 234 -6.17 15.14 6.19
N CYS A 235 -5.90 15.73 5.02
CA CYS A 235 -6.92 16.34 4.15
C CYS A 235 -7.95 15.31 3.71
N LEU A 236 -7.49 14.11 3.31
CA LEU A 236 -8.36 12.99 2.99
C LEU A 236 -9.29 12.67 4.15
N LYS A 237 -8.75 12.50 5.36
CA LYS A 237 -9.55 12.10 6.53
C LYS A 237 -10.53 13.19 6.95
N ARG A 238 -10.11 14.46 6.97
CA ARG A 238 -10.85 15.55 7.61
C ARG A 238 -11.71 16.38 6.67
N VAL A 239 -11.36 16.45 5.39
CA VAL A 239 -12.02 17.32 4.40
C VAL A 239 -12.60 16.50 3.25
N ILE A 240 -11.74 15.84 2.46
CA ILE A 240 -12.17 15.13 1.24
C ILE A 240 -13.12 13.98 1.59
N GLY A 241 -12.76 13.14 2.57
CA GLY A 241 -13.56 12.00 2.97
C GLY A 241 -14.89 12.36 3.63
N LYS A 242 -15.01 13.56 4.21
CA LYS A 242 -16.29 14.07 4.71
C LYS A 242 -17.19 14.59 3.57
N GLY A 243 -16.60 15.28 2.60
CA GLY A 243 -17.34 15.82 1.45
C GLY A 243 -17.60 14.82 0.33
N SER A 244 -16.82 13.74 0.25
CA SER A 244 -16.93 12.67 -0.76
C SER A 244 -16.58 11.30 -0.16
N PRO A 245 -17.43 10.77 0.74
CA PRO A 245 -17.15 9.54 1.47
C PRO A 245 -16.93 8.32 0.54
N GLY A 246 -15.89 7.53 0.81
CA GLY A 246 -15.63 6.27 0.12
C GLY A 246 -15.10 6.38 -1.32
N VAL A 247 -14.97 7.59 -1.87
CA VAL A 247 -14.48 7.79 -3.25
C VAL A 247 -12.97 7.62 -3.33
N LEU A 248 -12.22 8.33 -2.49
CA LEU A 248 -10.76 8.22 -2.38
C LEU A 248 -10.37 7.58 -1.05
N CYS A 249 -9.24 6.89 -1.03
CA CYS A 249 -8.63 6.30 0.17
C CYS A 249 -7.14 6.68 0.27
N SER A 250 -6.49 6.30 1.37
CA SER A 250 -5.07 6.63 1.65
C SER A 250 -4.12 6.19 0.53
N TYR A 251 -4.47 5.12 -0.17
CA TYR A 251 -3.68 4.59 -1.28
C TYR A 251 -3.56 5.54 -2.47
N PHE A 252 -4.59 6.37 -2.72
CA PHE A 252 -4.50 7.44 -3.72
C PHE A 252 -3.50 8.50 -3.30
N MET A 253 -3.48 8.91 -2.03
CA MET A 253 -2.53 9.90 -1.53
C MET A 253 -1.10 9.41 -1.64
N LYS A 254 -0.87 8.12 -1.34
CA LYS A 254 0.43 7.47 -1.49
C LYS A 254 0.87 7.45 -2.95
N THR A 255 0.00 7.00 -3.84
CA THR A 255 0.29 6.91 -5.29
C THR A 255 0.54 8.28 -5.90
N THR A 256 -0.27 9.29 -5.57
CA THR A 256 -0.03 10.69 -5.94
C THR A 256 1.34 11.14 -5.47
N SER A 257 1.68 10.92 -4.20
CA SER A 257 2.98 11.34 -3.64
C SER A 257 4.16 10.68 -4.37
N PHE A 258 4.06 9.39 -4.70
CA PHE A 258 5.10 8.70 -5.45
C PHE A 258 5.25 9.24 -6.88
N TYR A 259 4.16 9.41 -7.63
CA TYR A 259 4.25 9.97 -8.97
C TYR A 259 4.75 11.42 -8.97
N THR A 260 4.33 12.25 -8.02
CA THR A 260 4.83 13.63 -7.90
C THR A 260 6.33 13.63 -7.61
N ALA A 261 6.80 12.81 -6.66
CA ALA A 261 8.22 12.70 -6.32
C ALA A 261 9.09 12.22 -7.50
N GLU A 262 8.58 11.29 -8.31
CA GLU A 262 9.28 10.79 -9.50
C GLU A 262 9.39 11.84 -10.63
N ASN A 263 8.37 12.70 -10.75
CA ASN A 263 8.22 13.65 -11.85
C ASN A 263 8.56 15.10 -11.48
N THR A 264 9.22 15.33 -10.34
CA THR A 264 9.67 16.67 -9.94
C THR A 264 11.13 16.69 -9.49
N PRO A 265 11.88 17.79 -9.73
CA PRO A 265 13.26 17.93 -9.27
C PRO A 265 13.38 17.87 -7.74
N SER A 266 14.49 17.35 -7.23
CA SER A 266 14.78 17.30 -5.78
C SER A 266 14.83 18.68 -5.11
N GLN A 267 15.11 19.74 -5.88
CA GLN A 267 15.09 21.13 -5.43
C GLN A 267 13.69 21.61 -5.05
N LEU A 268 12.62 20.98 -5.58
CA LEU A 268 11.26 21.27 -5.14
C LEU A 268 11.06 20.82 -3.69
N TRP A 269 11.63 19.68 -3.31
CA TRP A 269 11.38 19.02 -2.01
C TRP A 269 12.27 19.57 -0.89
N GLN A 270 12.26 20.89 -0.72
CA GLN A 270 12.94 21.65 0.34
C GLN A 270 11.92 22.28 1.29
N ALA A 271 12.33 22.60 2.52
CA ALA A 271 11.44 23.06 3.59
C ALA A 271 10.67 24.34 3.20
N GLU A 272 11.34 25.26 2.51
CA GLU A 272 10.81 26.55 2.06
C GLU A 272 9.72 26.38 0.99
N ASN A 273 9.73 25.25 0.28
CA ASN A 273 8.85 24.94 -0.84
C ASN A 273 7.68 24.00 -0.44
N ILE A 274 7.48 23.73 0.86
CA ILE A 274 6.52 22.71 1.30
C ILE A 274 5.06 23.01 0.89
N ASP A 275 4.66 24.29 0.85
CA ASP A 275 3.33 24.69 0.34
C ASP A 275 3.19 24.42 -1.15
N THR A 276 4.25 24.68 -1.93
CA THR A 276 4.31 24.35 -3.36
C THR A 276 4.25 22.84 -3.57
N CYS A 277 5.01 22.05 -2.80
CA CYS A 277 4.98 20.58 -2.86
C CYS A 277 3.56 20.03 -2.64
N PHE A 278 2.86 20.56 -1.64
CA PHE A 278 1.49 20.19 -1.33
C PHE A 278 0.53 20.52 -2.46
N LYS A 279 0.61 21.75 -3.00
CA LYS A 279 -0.19 22.18 -4.15
C LYS A 279 0.07 21.34 -5.39
N THR A 280 1.33 21.03 -5.70
CA THR A 280 1.68 20.16 -6.84
C THR A 280 1.06 18.78 -6.70
N CYS A 281 1.06 18.19 -5.49
CA CYS A 281 0.37 16.92 -5.27
C CYS A 281 -1.15 17.04 -5.46
N LEU A 282 -1.77 18.13 -5.01
CA LEU A 282 -3.20 18.38 -5.23
C LEU A 282 -3.54 18.56 -6.71
N SER A 283 -2.68 19.21 -7.50
CA SER A 283 -2.86 19.31 -8.96
C SER A 283 -2.82 17.93 -9.62
N VAL A 284 -1.85 17.08 -9.27
CA VAL A 284 -1.78 15.70 -9.79
C VAL A 284 -3.02 14.90 -9.38
N LEU A 285 -3.49 15.04 -8.14
CA LEU A 285 -4.71 14.37 -7.69
C LEU A 285 -5.96 14.91 -8.42
N TYR A 286 -6.03 16.22 -8.64
CA TYR A 286 -7.10 16.86 -9.42
C TYR A 286 -7.13 16.26 -10.84
N ASP A 287 -5.99 16.17 -11.51
CA ASP A 287 -5.89 15.64 -12.87
C ASP A 287 -6.38 14.18 -12.93
N TYR A 288 -6.05 13.36 -11.93
CA TYR A 288 -6.55 11.98 -11.85
C TYR A 288 -8.08 11.91 -11.76
N VAL A 289 -8.69 12.81 -10.99
CA VAL A 289 -10.14 12.88 -10.81
C VAL A 289 -10.81 13.41 -12.08
N ASP A 290 -10.29 14.49 -12.65
CA ASP A 290 -10.82 15.19 -13.83
C ASP A 290 -10.80 14.28 -15.06
N HIS A 291 -9.69 13.59 -15.30
CA HIS A 291 -9.54 12.66 -16.42
C HIS A 291 -10.09 11.25 -16.13
N GLY A 292 -10.53 10.98 -14.89
CA GLY A 292 -11.02 9.66 -14.49
C GLY A 292 -9.97 8.55 -14.56
N TYR A 293 -8.69 8.89 -14.41
CA TYR A 293 -7.58 7.95 -14.53
C TYR A 293 -6.49 8.19 -13.47
N CYS A 294 -6.38 7.26 -12.51
CA CYS A 294 -5.30 7.21 -11.53
C CYS A 294 -4.56 5.87 -11.69
N PRO A 295 -3.37 5.83 -12.31
CA PRO A 295 -2.65 4.58 -12.50
C PRO A 295 -2.13 4.06 -11.17
N ASN A 296 -2.19 2.75 -10.95
CA ASN A 296 -1.44 2.14 -9.86
C ASN A 296 0.07 2.39 -10.06
N TYR A 297 0.81 2.60 -8.98
CA TYR A 297 2.22 2.98 -9.08
C TYR A 297 3.10 1.90 -9.71
N PHE A 298 2.82 0.61 -9.47
CA PHE A 298 3.60 -0.52 -9.99
C PHE A 298 2.99 -1.17 -11.23
N ILE A 299 1.65 -1.16 -11.33
CA ILE A 299 0.90 -1.70 -12.47
C ILE A 299 0.18 -0.53 -13.16
N SER A 300 0.88 0.21 -14.02
CA SER A 300 0.37 1.44 -14.64
C SER A 300 -0.97 1.24 -15.37
N GLU A 301 -1.20 0.05 -15.94
CA GLU A 301 -2.41 -0.33 -16.67
C GLU A 301 -3.63 -0.43 -15.74
N TYR A 302 -3.42 -0.61 -14.43
CA TYR A 302 -4.48 -0.72 -13.44
C TYR A 302 -4.94 0.68 -13.00
N ASN A 303 -6.04 1.17 -13.60
CA ASN A 303 -6.70 2.41 -13.19
C ASN A 303 -7.47 2.23 -11.88
N MET A 304 -6.94 2.78 -10.79
CA MET A 304 -7.50 2.65 -9.44
C MET A 304 -8.79 3.46 -9.22
N ILE A 305 -9.00 4.54 -9.99
CA ILE A 305 -10.18 5.41 -9.82
C ILE A 305 -11.39 4.91 -10.63
N LYS A 306 -11.18 3.92 -11.50
CA LYS A 306 -12.22 3.33 -12.34
C LYS A 306 -13.41 2.89 -11.48
N ARG A 307 -14.61 3.34 -11.86
CA ARG A 307 -15.91 3.09 -11.17
C ARG A 307 -16.05 3.71 -9.77
N LYS A 308 -15.10 4.50 -9.28
CA LYS A 308 -15.22 5.24 -8.00
C LYS A 308 -15.77 6.65 -8.19
N VAL A 309 -15.38 7.30 -9.28
CA VAL A 309 -15.88 8.62 -9.68
C VAL A 309 -16.97 8.46 -10.74
N ASN A 310 -18.06 9.22 -10.58
CA ASN A 310 -19.21 9.25 -11.46
C ASN A 310 -19.81 10.68 -11.50
N TYR A 311 -20.86 10.89 -12.30
CA TYR A 311 -21.44 12.21 -12.51
C TYR A 311 -21.99 12.90 -11.24
N THR A 312 -22.29 12.16 -10.17
CA THR A 312 -22.82 12.74 -8.92
C THR A 312 -21.72 13.21 -7.97
N ASN A 313 -20.54 12.61 -8.02
CA ASN A 313 -19.44 12.91 -7.10
C ASN A 313 -18.23 13.60 -7.75
N LEU A 314 -18.16 13.66 -9.08
CA LEU A 314 -17.05 14.29 -9.81
C LEU A 314 -16.87 15.76 -9.45
N GLN A 315 -17.87 16.60 -9.72
CA GLN A 315 -17.76 18.04 -9.50
C GLN A 315 -17.54 18.42 -8.03
N PRO A 316 -18.27 17.84 -7.05
CA PRO A 316 -18.01 18.09 -5.64
C PRO A 316 -16.57 17.74 -5.23
N LEU A 317 -16.03 16.62 -5.74
CA LEU A 317 -14.66 16.21 -5.42
C LEU A 317 -13.63 17.17 -6.03
N LEU A 318 -13.81 17.57 -7.29
CA LEU A 318 -12.94 18.56 -7.95
C LEU A 318 -12.94 19.91 -7.21
N ASP A 319 -14.11 20.37 -6.78
CA ASP A 319 -14.24 21.65 -6.07
C ASP A 319 -13.57 21.59 -4.69
N ILE A 320 -13.67 20.47 -3.97
CA ILE A 320 -12.95 20.27 -2.71
C ILE A 320 -11.43 20.30 -2.93
N ILE A 321 -10.91 19.58 -3.92
CA ILE A 321 -9.48 19.52 -4.22
C ILE A 321 -8.95 20.90 -4.64
N ARG A 322 -9.70 21.61 -5.49
CA ARG A 322 -9.35 22.97 -5.92
C ARG A 322 -9.35 23.95 -4.75
N SER A 323 -10.35 23.88 -3.88
CA SER A 323 -10.42 24.71 -2.67
C SER A 323 -9.20 24.50 -1.76
N LEU A 324 -8.80 23.24 -1.50
CA LEU A 324 -7.60 22.93 -0.73
C LEU A 324 -6.32 23.48 -1.38
N HIS A 325 -6.24 23.42 -2.71
CA HIS A 325 -5.13 23.97 -3.47
C HIS A 325 -5.05 25.50 -3.30
N ASP A 326 -6.17 26.21 -3.45
CA ASP A 326 -6.21 27.67 -3.44
C ASP A 326 -5.93 28.27 -2.05
N ILE A 327 -6.37 27.61 -0.98
CA ILE A 327 -6.19 28.12 0.39
C ILE A 327 -4.80 27.85 0.98
N GLY A 328 -4.05 26.89 0.42
CA GLY A 328 -2.71 26.50 0.90
C GLY A 328 -2.70 25.82 2.28
N ILE A 329 -1.51 25.51 2.79
CA ILE A 329 -1.34 24.66 3.97
C ILE A 329 -1.91 25.32 5.24
N VAL A 330 -1.62 26.60 5.48
CA VAL A 330 -1.98 27.27 6.74
C VAL A 330 -3.49 27.20 7.01
N ARG A 331 -4.30 27.52 6.01
CA ARG A 331 -5.77 27.44 6.11
C ARG A 331 -6.27 25.99 6.11
N THR A 332 -5.63 25.11 5.34
CA THR A 332 -5.95 23.68 5.33
C THR A 332 -5.85 23.07 6.73
N ILE A 333 -4.80 23.38 7.47
CA ILE A 333 -4.61 22.85 8.83
C ILE A 333 -5.70 23.35 9.79
N HIS A 334 -6.11 24.62 9.65
CA HIS A 334 -7.25 25.15 10.39
C HIS A 334 -8.55 24.40 10.07
N LEU A 335 -8.82 24.12 8.79
CA LEU A 335 -9.98 23.33 8.36
C LEU A 335 -9.95 21.89 8.88
N CYS A 336 -8.75 21.30 9.03
CA CYS A 336 -8.60 19.96 9.59
C CYS A 336 -8.86 19.89 11.11
N GLY A 337 -8.95 21.04 11.79
CA GLY A 337 -9.16 21.15 13.24
C GLY A 337 -7.88 21.07 14.06
N GLU A 338 -6.72 21.29 13.44
CA GLU A 338 -5.39 21.18 14.06
C GLU A 338 -4.79 22.55 14.43
N SER A 339 -5.64 23.57 14.56
CA SER A 339 -5.27 24.98 14.80
C SER A 339 -4.43 25.20 16.05
N LYS A 340 -4.61 24.36 17.08
CA LYS A 340 -3.83 24.43 18.34
C LYS A 340 -2.32 24.25 18.13
N CYS A 341 -1.90 23.63 17.03
CA CYS A 341 -0.48 23.49 16.66
C CYS A 341 0.10 24.75 15.97
N PHE A 342 -0.76 25.69 15.55
CA PHE A 342 -0.41 26.89 14.76
C PHE A 342 -0.67 28.21 15.49
N ASP A 343 -1.41 28.18 16.60
CA ASP A 343 -1.73 29.36 17.43
C ASP A 343 -0.67 29.61 18.53
N ARG A 344 0.45 28.88 18.53
CA ARG A 344 1.61 29.09 19.42
C ARG A 344 2.83 29.59 18.68
#